data_AF-A0A2V2UJT4-F1
#
_entry.id   AF-A0A2V2UJT4-F1
#
_cell.length_a   1.000
_cell.length_b   1.000
_cell.length_c   1.000
_cell.angle_alpha   90.00
_cell.angle_beta   90.00
_cell.angle_gamma   90.00
#
_symmetry.space_group_name_H-M   'P 1'
#
loop_
_entity.id
_entity.type
_entity.pdbx_description
1 polymer ?
#
loop_
_entity_poly.entity_id
_entity_poly.type
_entity_poly.pdbx_seq_one_letter_code
_entity_poly.pdbx_strand_id
1 'polypeptide(L)'
;MAALQSFGLDVVTPQPAVELGTDEYAALRDGMARRLNCEGAVVYGCNEAGVVVRMWKQRSHAYAMERAAQEAIVTHRLCGVALRSRLAGRLAGLPEEVRQRLGDWEAERLDYLVRFAAWLHVTGRQTARTDLGGLQDLRRRWITLQNQSTQCVAADAHVRSQVMHYEPSGGDAVVCVGPQGCGKSTFSRTLYALLRQARLSPCWINQDEAGGRRQFLDAIRRAQRGGHTHLIIDKMNLDEAARDDYADLGLRALTVVWSHPDGTDALVDICFDRVRRRGSAHRTFKADRREGRRVRQTLLGCATRCRPPTEGPLIEVSVTDDTATIARRVWAELSAHGLTDIPEIQTLDMAAALGVANAYESFLCRFPCHVEYAAIQIASPERVLELVPPEMLDGKKVQKAFHVTTLYLGRDACKDPVLLQQLVGLLGESIELTPTSVASDPKGTATAVRNEGEFPCENVHPHITIANAPGVPPVYSNELLDDSHADDPCRTVDSLPAGTRITGTFVFRWP
;
A
#
# COMPACT_ATOMS: atom_id res chain seq x y z
N MET A 1 -8.26 17.65 -57.59
CA MET A 1 -9.28 17.31 -56.57
C MET A 1 -9.95 15.97 -56.90
N ALA A 2 -10.74 15.86 -57.97
CA ALA A 2 -11.44 14.62 -58.35
C ALA A 2 -10.52 13.40 -58.57
N ALA A 3 -9.36 13.61 -59.22
CA ALA A 3 -8.36 12.56 -59.44
C ALA A 3 -7.62 12.09 -58.17
N LEU A 4 -7.66 12.87 -57.08
CA LEU A 4 -7.07 12.48 -55.79
C LEU A 4 -8.11 11.77 -54.91
N GLN A 5 -9.36 12.23 -54.97
CA GLN A 5 -10.50 11.54 -54.34
C GLN A 5 -10.72 10.14 -54.92
N SER A 6 -10.43 9.92 -56.23
CA SER A 6 -10.48 8.59 -56.85
C SER A 6 -9.44 7.60 -56.31
N PHE A 7 -8.40 8.07 -55.62
CA PHE A 7 -7.45 7.22 -54.89
C PHE A 7 -7.85 6.99 -53.43
N GLY A 8 -9.04 7.42 -53.01
CA GLY A 8 -9.52 7.30 -51.63
C GLY A 8 -8.82 8.25 -50.65
N LEU A 9 -8.13 9.29 -51.15
CA LEU A 9 -7.50 10.30 -50.32
C LEU A 9 -8.51 11.37 -49.93
N ASP A 10 -8.54 11.74 -48.65
CA ASP A 10 -9.29 12.90 -48.18
C ASP A 10 -8.68 14.17 -48.76
N VAL A 11 -9.40 14.81 -49.68
CA VAL A 11 -8.94 16.03 -50.33
C VAL A 11 -9.58 17.24 -49.66
N VAL A 12 -8.76 17.98 -48.92
CA VAL A 12 -9.18 19.22 -48.26
C VAL A 12 -9.12 20.36 -49.26
N THR A 13 -10.16 21.19 -49.33
CA THR A 13 -10.16 22.41 -50.14
C THR A 13 -9.05 23.35 -49.66
N PRO A 14 -8.12 23.77 -50.53
CA PRO A 14 -7.07 24.70 -50.15
C PRO A 14 -7.68 26.03 -49.68
N GLN A 15 -7.15 26.58 -48.60
CA GLN A 15 -7.52 27.93 -48.16
C GLN A 15 -7.00 28.96 -49.17
N PRO A 16 -7.63 30.15 -49.26
CA PRO A 16 -7.14 31.25 -50.09
C PRO A 16 -5.67 31.56 -49.80
N ALA A 17 -4.93 31.97 -50.84
CA ALA A 17 -3.54 32.39 -50.67
C ALA A 17 -3.49 33.66 -49.80
N VAL A 18 -2.60 33.66 -48.82
CA VAL A 18 -2.38 34.79 -47.91
C VAL A 18 -0.92 35.23 -48.02
N GLU A 19 -0.71 36.53 -48.10
CA GLU A 19 0.61 37.13 -48.24
C GLU A 19 1.42 36.97 -46.95
N LEU A 20 2.69 36.53 -47.09
CA LEU A 20 3.57 36.31 -45.95
C LEU A 20 3.94 37.62 -45.26
N GLY A 21 3.90 37.62 -43.93
CA GLY A 21 4.24 38.80 -43.12
C GLY A 21 3.08 39.75 -42.85
N THR A 22 1.88 39.45 -43.36
CA THR A 22 0.65 40.17 -43.02
C THR A 22 0.08 39.73 -41.67
N ASP A 23 -0.76 40.59 -41.08
CA ASP A 23 -1.54 40.27 -39.87
C ASP A 23 -2.49 39.09 -40.10
N GLU A 24 -3.01 38.95 -41.33
CA GLU A 24 -3.85 37.82 -41.73
C GLU A 24 -3.07 36.49 -41.66
N TYR A 25 -1.83 36.47 -42.17
CA TYR A 25 -0.95 35.31 -42.05
C TYR A 25 -0.60 35.02 -40.58
N ALA A 26 -0.34 36.05 -39.78
CA ALA A 26 -0.08 35.89 -38.35
C ALA A 26 -1.30 35.27 -37.62
N ALA A 27 -2.51 35.74 -37.92
CA ALA A 27 -3.75 35.20 -37.37
C ALA A 27 -4.00 33.74 -37.78
N LEU A 28 -3.74 33.39 -39.04
CA LEU A 28 -3.83 32.00 -39.51
C LEU A 28 -2.82 31.09 -38.82
N ARG A 29 -1.57 31.55 -38.68
CA ARG A 29 -0.50 30.84 -37.98
C ARG A 29 -0.86 30.60 -36.52
N ASP A 30 -1.34 31.63 -35.82
CA ASP A 30 -1.72 31.55 -34.42
C ASP A 30 -2.99 30.70 -34.22
N GLY A 31 -3.97 30.81 -35.11
CA GLY A 31 -5.14 29.95 -35.13
C GLY A 31 -4.76 28.47 -35.31
N MET A 32 -3.84 28.17 -36.23
CA MET A 32 -3.33 26.79 -36.41
C MET A 32 -2.60 26.28 -35.17
N ALA A 33 -1.81 27.12 -34.53
CA ALA A 33 -1.04 26.77 -33.34
C ALA A 33 -1.93 26.39 -32.14
N ARG A 34 -3.15 26.94 -32.06
CA ARG A 34 -4.15 26.69 -31.00
C ARG A 34 -5.07 25.49 -31.27
N ARG A 35 -5.13 24.95 -32.49
CA ARG A 35 -6.12 23.92 -32.87
C ARG A 35 -5.90 22.58 -32.16
N LEU A 36 -6.94 22.08 -31.48
CA LEU A 36 -6.91 20.82 -30.72
C LEU A 36 -6.86 19.56 -31.60
N ASN A 37 -7.66 19.53 -32.67
CA ASN A 37 -7.93 18.32 -33.45
C ASN A 37 -7.12 18.24 -34.75
N CYS A 38 -5.92 18.83 -34.77
CA CYS A 38 -5.11 18.93 -35.98
C CYS A 38 -3.64 18.87 -35.62
N GLU A 39 -2.83 18.04 -36.29
CA GLU A 39 -1.38 18.03 -36.08
C GLU A 39 -0.71 19.36 -36.48
N GLY A 40 -1.41 20.12 -37.33
CA GLY A 40 -0.94 21.32 -37.96
C GLY A 40 -1.30 21.34 -39.44
N ALA A 41 -0.71 22.26 -40.17
CA ALA A 41 -0.87 22.36 -41.61
C ALA A 41 0.47 22.23 -42.33
N VAL A 42 0.43 21.70 -43.54
CA VAL A 42 1.49 21.88 -44.52
C VAL A 42 1.21 23.19 -45.24
N VAL A 43 2.15 24.12 -45.17
CA VAL A 43 2.04 25.43 -45.81
C VAL A 43 2.90 25.43 -47.06
N TYR A 44 2.32 25.90 -48.17
CA TYR A 44 2.97 26.03 -49.46
C TYR A 44 3.19 27.51 -49.75
N GLY A 45 4.45 27.92 -49.84
CA GLY A 45 4.84 29.28 -50.24
C GLY A 45 4.99 29.32 -51.76
N CYS A 46 4.20 30.18 -52.40
CA CYS A 46 4.24 30.40 -53.85
C CYS A 46 4.97 31.71 -54.18
N ASN A 47 5.57 31.77 -55.37
CA ASN A 47 6.06 33.03 -55.95
C ASN A 47 4.91 33.79 -56.64
N GLU A 48 5.21 34.96 -57.21
CA GLU A 48 4.24 35.83 -57.93
C GLU A 48 3.54 35.12 -59.10
N ALA A 49 4.18 34.12 -59.70
CA ALA A 49 3.62 33.30 -60.78
C ALA A 49 2.72 32.15 -60.27
N GLY A 50 2.48 32.06 -58.96
CA GLY A 50 1.69 30.99 -58.34
C GLY A 50 2.41 29.65 -58.24
N VAL A 51 3.72 29.60 -58.53
CA VAL A 51 4.52 28.37 -58.44
C VAL A 51 4.99 28.17 -57.01
N VAL A 52 4.76 26.98 -56.45
CA VAL A 52 5.25 26.60 -55.12
C VAL A 52 6.79 26.58 -55.12
N VAL A 53 7.41 27.44 -54.32
CA VAL A 53 8.86 27.55 -54.17
C VAL A 53 9.35 27.05 -52.81
N ARG A 54 8.45 26.93 -51.82
CA ARG A 54 8.80 26.45 -50.48
C ARG A 54 7.65 25.69 -49.84
N MET A 55 7.97 24.71 -49.01
CA MET A 55 7.01 23.96 -48.20
C MET A 55 7.52 23.84 -46.76
N TRP A 56 6.65 24.05 -45.77
CA TRP A 56 6.98 23.85 -44.36
C TRP A 56 5.78 23.35 -43.56
N LYS A 57 6.03 22.80 -42.36
CA LYS A 57 4.99 22.35 -41.45
C LYS A 57 4.74 23.39 -40.37
N GLN A 58 3.51 23.89 -40.30
CA GLN A 58 3.03 24.70 -39.18
C GLN A 58 2.37 23.78 -38.17
N ARG A 59 3.03 23.52 -37.03
CA ARG A 59 2.52 22.59 -36.01
C ARG A 59 1.45 23.22 -35.14
N SER A 60 0.50 22.41 -34.68
CA SER A 60 -0.33 22.76 -33.53
C SER A 60 0.42 22.47 -32.23
N HIS A 61 0.52 23.48 -31.35
CA HIS A 61 1.07 23.29 -30.01
C HIS A 61 0.10 22.51 -29.13
N ALA A 62 -1.20 22.76 -29.31
CA ALA A 62 -2.24 22.09 -28.54
C ALA A 62 -2.28 20.58 -28.83
N TYR A 63 -2.10 20.17 -30.09
CA TYR A 63 -1.95 18.77 -30.46
C TYR A 63 -0.69 18.13 -29.87
N ALA A 64 0.43 18.86 -29.83
CA ALA A 64 1.65 18.37 -29.20
C ALA A 64 1.44 18.10 -27.69
N MET A 65 0.62 18.92 -27.03
CA MET A 65 0.23 18.71 -25.62
C MET A 65 -0.73 17.53 -25.45
N GLU A 66 -1.70 17.33 -26.35
CA GLU A 66 -2.53 16.11 -26.38
C GLU A 66 -1.69 14.83 -26.54
N ARG A 67 -0.69 14.84 -27.43
CA ARG A 67 0.24 13.71 -27.59
C ARG A 67 1.10 13.47 -26.35
N ALA A 68 1.55 14.54 -25.70
CA ALA A 68 2.27 14.46 -24.43
C ALA A 68 1.42 13.83 -23.32
N ALA A 69 0.14 14.22 -23.25
CA ALA A 69 -0.80 13.63 -22.31
C ALA A 69 -1.10 12.16 -22.63
N GLN A 70 -1.32 11.81 -23.90
CA GLN A 70 -1.49 10.43 -24.33
C GLN A 70 -0.27 9.57 -23.97
N GLU A 71 0.95 10.09 -24.13
CA GLU A 71 2.16 9.38 -23.72
C GLU A 71 2.25 9.22 -22.19
N ALA A 72 1.99 10.29 -21.43
CA ALA A 72 1.96 10.24 -19.97
C ALA A 72 0.93 9.24 -19.43
N ILE A 73 -0.27 9.24 -20.01
CA ILE A 73 -1.38 8.36 -19.61
C ILE A 73 -1.09 6.94 -20.08
N VAL A 74 -0.84 6.70 -21.37
CA VAL A 74 -0.75 5.34 -21.89
C VAL A 74 0.59 4.68 -21.56
N THR A 75 1.71 5.35 -21.86
CA THR A 75 3.04 4.77 -21.70
C THR A 75 3.48 4.76 -20.24
N HIS A 76 3.33 5.90 -19.57
CA HIS A 76 3.81 6.06 -18.19
C HIS A 76 2.72 5.76 -17.15
N ARG A 77 1.48 5.49 -17.58
CA ARG A 77 0.37 5.10 -16.70
C ARG A 77 0.11 6.10 -15.58
N LEU A 78 0.37 7.39 -15.86
CA LEU A 78 0.19 8.45 -14.89
C LEU A 78 -1.29 8.83 -14.81
N CYS A 79 -1.75 9.08 -13.58
CA CYS A 79 -3.08 9.59 -13.26
C CYS A 79 -3.03 10.54 -12.05
N GLY A 80 -4.15 11.21 -11.74
CA GLY A 80 -4.29 12.12 -10.60
C GLY A 80 -3.26 13.26 -10.56
N VAL A 81 -2.77 13.59 -9.36
CA VAL A 81 -1.77 14.64 -9.12
C VAL A 81 -0.48 14.38 -9.91
N ALA A 82 0.00 13.13 -9.99
CA ALA A 82 1.23 12.82 -10.71
C ALA A 82 1.14 13.19 -12.21
N LEU A 83 0.01 12.90 -12.85
CA LEU A 83 -0.26 13.31 -14.23
C LEU A 83 -0.40 14.83 -14.35
N ARG A 84 -1.17 15.46 -13.45
CA ARG A 84 -1.38 16.91 -13.44
C ARG A 84 -0.05 17.65 -13.30
N SER A 85 0.80 17.27 -12.35
CA SER A 85 2.14 17.84 -12.13
C SER A 85 3.05 17.61 -13.34
N ARG A 86 3.01 16.43 -13.97
CA ARG A 86 3.79 16.13 -15.18
C ARG A 86 3.43 17.04 -16.34
N LEU A 87 2.14 17.29 -16.57
CA LEU A 87 1.64 18.12 -17.66
C LEU A 87 1.83 19.61 -17.37
N ALA A 88 1.56 20.06 -16.14
CA ALA A 88 1.81 21.43 -15.71
C ALA A 88 3.30 21.79 -15.76
N GLY A 89 4.19 20.88 -15.32
CA GLY A 89 5.63 21.07 -15.44
C GLY A 89 6.10 21.13 -16.89
N ARG A 90 5.46 20.36 -17.80
CA ARG A 90 5.73 20.45 -19.23
C ARG A 90 5.28 21.80 -19.80
N LEU A 91 4.11 22.30 -19.44
CA LEU A 91 3.62 23.64 -19.84
C LEU A 91 4.54 24.76 -19.34
N ALA A 92 4.95 24.69 -18.08
CA ALA A 92 5.84 25.68 -17.47
C ALA A 92 7.23 25.71 -18.14
N GLY A 93 7.72 24.56 -18.63
CA GLY A 93 8.98 24.47 -19.36
C GLY A 93 8.94 24.93 -20.82
N LEU A 94 7.77 25.33 -21.35
CA LEU A 94 7.65 25.84 -22.72
C LEU A 94 7.99 27.36 -22.79
N PRO A 95 8.51 27.84 -23.94
CA PRO A 95 8.69 29.26 -24.20
C PRO A 95 7.40 30.05 -23.98
N GLU A 96 7.53 31.30 -23.53
CA GLU A 96 6.42 32.20 -23.21
C GLU A 96 5.43 32.33 -24.37
N GLU A 97 5.94 32.51 -25.59
CA GLU A 97 5.15 32.71 -26.80
C GLU A 97 4.34 31.46 -27.18
N VAL A 98 4.80 30.28 -26.77
CA VAL A 98 4.08 29.02 -26.98
C VAL A 98 3.01 28.86 -25.89
N ARG A 99 3.33 29.21 -24.65
CA ARG A 99 2.41 29.10 -23.51
C ARG A 99 1.16 29.96 -23.69
N GLN A 100 1.33 31.19 -24.20
CA GLN A 100 0.21 32.09 -24.52
C GLN A 100 -0.78 31.52 -25.55
N ARG A 101 -0.33 30.57 -26.39
CA ARG A 101 -1.18 29.87 -27.37
C ARG A 101 -1.81 28.59 -26.82
N LEU A 102 -1.49 28.21 -25.57
CA LEU A 102 -1.98 26.99 -24.93
C LEU A 102 -3.00 27.26 -23.81
N GLY A 103 -3.33 28.53 -23.52
CA GLY A 103 -4.28 28.87 -22.46
C GLY A 103 -5.65 28.16 -22.60
N ASP A 104 -6.18 28.11 -23.82
CA ASP A 104 -7.46 27.42 -24.11
C ASP A 104 -7.33 25.90 -23.88
N TRP A 105 -6.20 25.31 -24.29
CA TRP A 105 -5.92 23.88 -24.04
C TRP A 105 -5.80 23.60 -22.54
N GLU A 106 -5.06 24.43 -21.80
CA GLU A 106 -4.89 24.25 -20.36
C GLU A 106 -6.22 24.34 -19.62
N ALA A 107 -7.05 25.33 -19.95
CA ALA A 107 -8.34 25.56 -19.32
C ALA A 107 -9.35 24.42 -19.61
N GLU A 108 -9.40 23.91 -20.85
CA GLU A 108 -10.43 22.95 -21.26
C GLU A 108 -9.98 21.49 -21.18
N ARG A 109 -8.70 21.22 -21.44
CA ARG A 109 -8.20 19.86 -21.71
C ARG A 109 -7.42 19.26 -20.57
N LEU A 110 -6.66 20.03 -19.80
CA LEU A 110 -5.80 19.49 -18.74
C LEU A 110 -6.61 18.66 -17.73
N ASP A 111 -7.62 19.27 -17.12
CA ASP A 111 -8.47 18.59 -16.14
C ASP A 111 -9.33 17.49 -16.76
N TYR A 112 -9.78 17.68 -18.00
CA TYR A 112 -10.47 16.64 -18.74
C TYR A 112 -9.60 15.38 -18.91
N LEU A 113 -8.34 15.55 -19.31
CA LEU A 113 -7.40 14.43 -19.52
C LEU A 113 -7.01 13.74 -18.22
N VAL A 114 -6.92 14.49 -17.11
CA VAL A 114 -6.74 13.90 -15.76
C VAL A 114 -7.94 13.02 -15.39
N ARG A 115 -9.16 13.49 -15.62
CA ARG A 115 -10.39 12.70 -15.39
C ARG A 115 -10.50 11.52 -16.35
N PHE A 116 -10.06 11.68 -17.60
CA PHE A 116 -10.03 10.59 -18.56
C PHE A 116 -9.06 9.48 -18.13
N ALA A 117 -7.88 9.83 -17.64
CA ALA A 117 -6.94 8.87 -17.08
C ALA A 117 -7.54 8.13 -15.87
N ALA A 118 -8.17 8.86 -14.96
CA ALA A 118 -8.91 8.28 -13.83
C ALA A 118 -9.99 7.29 -14.30
N TRP A 119 -10.77 7.64 -15.33
CA TRP A 119 -11.79 6.76 -15.91
C TRP A 119 -11.20 5.47 -16.49
N LEU A 120 -10.05 5.54 -17.18
CA LEU A 120 -9.37 4.35 -17.69
C LEU A 120 -8.98 3.37 -16.57
N HIS A 121 -8.54 3.89 -15.43
CA HIS A 121 -8.20 3.09 -14.26
C HIS A 121 -9.43 2.55 -13.54
N VAL A 122 -10.41 3.41 -13.25
CA VAL A 122 -11.67 3.04 -12.57
C VAL A 122 -12.42 1.94 -13.33
N THR A 123 -12.42 1.99 -14.66
CA THR A 123 -13.10 1.01 -15.52
C THR A 123 -12.23 -0.20 -15.89
N GLY A 124 -11.02 -0.32 -15.35
CA GLY A 124 -10.11 -1.44 -15.62
C GLY A 124 -9.60 -1.51 -17.07
N ARG A 125 -9.73 -0.42 -17.84
CA ARG A 125 -9.23 -0.35 -19.22
C ARG A 125 -7.72 -0.16 -19.30
N GLN A 126 -7.12 0.34 -18.23
CA GLN A 126 -5.68 0.45 -18.08
C GLN A 126 -5.26 0.00 -16.68
N THR A 127 -4.40 -1.01 -16.62
CA THR A 127 -3.98 -1.70 -15.40
C THR A 127 -2.46 -1.89 -15.41
N ALA A 128 -1.88 -2.36 -14.29
CA ALA A 128 -0.44 -2.65 -14.22
C ALA A 128 0.01 -3.73 -15.22
N ARG A 129 -0.90 -4.61 -15.65
CA ARG A 129 -0.61 -5.72 -16.56
C ARG A 129 -0.97 -5.45 -18.02
N THR A 130 -1.45 -4.26 -18.37
CA THR A 130 -1.76 -3.93 -19.77
C THR A 130 -0.49 -4.07 -20.61
N ASP A 131 -0.44 -5.11 -21.43
CA ASP A 131 0.70 -5.45 -22.26
C ASP A 131 0.89 -4.45 -23.40
N LEU A 132 1.97 -4.62 -24.18
CA LEU A 132 2.26 -3.73 -25.30
C LEU A 132 1.11 -3.67 -26.32
N GLY A 133 0.42 -4.80 -26.55
CA GLY A 133 -0.74 -4.87 -27.43
C GLY A 133 -1.91 -4.03 -26.93
N GLY A 134 -2.27 -4.17 -25.65
CA GLY A 134 -3.31 -3.36 -25.00
C GLY A 134 -2.98 -1.87 -24.99
N LEU A 135 -1.72 -1.50 -24.73
CA LEU A 135 -1.29 -0.10 -24.81
C LEU A 135 -1.39 0.46 -26.24
N GLN A 136 -1.13 -0.36 -27.27
CA GLN A 136 -1.35 0.04 -28.66
C GLN A 136 -2.84 0.20 -28.99
N ASP A 137 -3.72 -0.67 -28.49
CA ASP A 137 -5.18 -0.53 -28.68
C ASP A 137 -5.70 0.76 -28.03
N LEU A 138 -5.27 1.06 -26.80
CA LEU A 138 -5.61 2.33 -26.12
C LEU A 138 -5.20 3.56 -26.95
N ARG A 139 -4.01 3.53 -27.59
CA ARG A 139 -3.58 4.62 -28.47
C ARG A 139 -4.42 4.70 -29.75
N ARG A 140 -4.74 3.57 -30.37
CA ARG A 140 -5.54 3.51 -31.60
C ARG A 140 -6.97 4.02 -31.39
N ARG A 141 -7.55 3.72 -30.22
CA ARG A 141 -8.93 4.08 -29.87
C ARG A 141 -9.03 5.36 -29.04
N TRP A 142 -7.98 6.16 -28.96
CA TRP A 142 -7.87 7.32 -28.08
C TRP A 142 -9.08 8.25 -28.10
N ILE A 143 -9.47 8.71 -29.29
CA ILE A 143 -10.62 9.62 -29.46
C ILE A 143 -11.94 8.91 -29.13
N THR A 144 -12.10 7.66 -29.57
CA THR A 144 -13.28 6.86 -29.25
C THR A 144 -13.45 6.66 -27.75
N LEU A 145 -12.36 6.36 -27.03
CA LEU A 145 -12.35 6.16 -25.58
C LEU A 145 -12.65 7.45 -24.83
N GLN A 146 -12.14 8.59 -25.27
CA GLN A 146 -12.50 9.89 -24.70
C GLN A 146 -14.01 10.16 -24.84
N ASN A 147 -14.59 9.91 -26.01
CA ASN A 147 -16.04 10.06 -26.20
C ASN A 147 -16.84 9.11 -25.31
N GLN A 148 -16.40 7.85 -25.18
CA GLN A 148 -17.01 6.88 -24.27
C GLN A 148 -16.90 7.31 -22.81
N SER A 149 -15.76 7.85 -22.39
CA SER A 149 -15.57 8.41 -21.05
C SER A 149 -16.56 9.54 -20.77
N THR A 150 -16.71 10.48 -21.70
CA THR A 150 -17.66 11.60 -21.54
C THR A 150 -19.09 11.09 -21.39
N GLN A 151 -19.50 10.13 -22.23
CA GLN A 151 -20.84 9.54 -22.17
C GLN A 151 -21.06 8.76 -20.88
N CYS A 152 -20.08 7.96 -20.46
CA CYS A 152 -20.14 7.14 -19.25
C CYS A 152 -20.21 8.00 -18.00
N VAL A 153 -19.35 9.01 -17.86
CA VAL A 153 -19.34 9.95 -16.73
C VAL A 153 -20.61 10.81 -16.70
N ALA A 154 -21.24 11.09 -17.84
CA ALA A 154 -22.51 11.81 -17.88
C ALA A 154 -23.70 10.92 -17.48
N ALA A 155 -23.71 9.66 -17.91
CA ALA A 155 -24.81 8.74 -17.67
C ALA A 155 -24.80 8.10 -16.28
N ASP A 156 -23.62 7.92 -15.70
CA ASP A 156 -23.43 7.18 -14.46
C ASP A 156 -22.90 8.10 -13.35
N ALA A 157 -23.77 8.41 -12.39
CA ALA A 157 -23.44 9.26 -11.24
C ALA A 157 -22.35 8.65 -10.36
N HIS A 158 -22.26 7.31 -10.31
CA HIS A 158 -21.27 6.58 -9.53
C HIS A 158 -19.89 6.68 -10.19
N VAL A 159 -19.79 6.35 -11.48
CA VAL A 159 -18.53 6.50 -12.24
C VAL A 159 -18.05 7.96 -12.19
N ARG A 160 -18.98 8.92 -12.28
CA ARG A 160 -18.66 10.34 -12.14
C ARG A 160 -18.06 10.67 -10.78
N SER A 161 -18.64 10.18 -9.68
CA SER A 161 -18.11 10.42 -8.33
C SER A 161 -16.70 9.84 -8.18
N GLN A 162 -16.49 8.59 -8.61
CA GLN A 162 -15.19 7.93 -8.54
C GLN A 162 -14.14 8.67 -9.36
N VAL A 163 -14.45 9.05 -10.60
CA VAL A 163 -13.51 9.77 -11.48
C VAL A 163 -13.16 11.15 -10.92
N MET A 164 -14.12 11.87 -10.35
CA MET A 164 -13.90 13.23 -9.81
C MET A 164 -13.00 13.23 -8.56
N HIS A 165 -13.08 12.19 -7.74
CA HIS A 165 -12.31 12.04 -6.50
C HIS A 165 -11.16 11.04 -6.65
N TYR A 166 -10.89 10.57 -7.87
CA TYR A 166 -9.83 9.62 -8.12
C TYR A 166 -8.47 10.30 -7.93
N GLU A 167 -7.85 10.01 -6.79
CA GLU A 167 -6.44 10.29 -6.57
C GLU A 167 -5.75 8.96 -6.27
N PRO A 168 -4.78 8.52 -7.09
CA PRO A 168 -3.97 7.35 -6.79
C PRO A 168 -3.10 7.65 -5.57
N SER A 169 -3.64 7.44 -4.37
CA SER A 169 -2.92 7.63 -3.11
C SER A 169 -2.61 6.28 -2.47
N GLY A 170 -1.32 6.00 -2.29
CA GLY A 170 -0.83 4.80 -1.61
C GLY A 170 -0.96 3.49 -2.40
N GLY A 171 -0.72 2.39 -1.68
CA GLY A 171 -0.84 1.02 -2.18
C GLY A 171 -2.27 0.54 -2.39
N ASP A 172 -2.42 -0.65 -3.00
CA ASP A 172 -3.69 -1.33 -3.17
C ASP A 172 -4.33 -1.68 -1.81
N ALA A 173 -5.58 -1.30 -1.57
CA ALA A 173 -6.27 -1.62 -0.31
C ALA A 173 -7.22 -2.82 -0.50
N VAL A 174 -7.27 -3.70 0.50
CA VAL A 174 -8.24 -4.78 0.62
C VAL A 174 -9.11 -4.54 1.84
N VAL A 175 -10.40 -4.31 1.62
CA VAL A 175 -11.36 -3.99 2.68
C VAL A 175 -12.23 -5.22 2.93
N CYS A 176 -12.09 -5.81 4.10
CA CYS A 176 -12.89 -6.98 4.47
C CYS A 176 -14.26 -6.53 5.01
N VAL A 177 -15.33 -7.24 4.61
CA VAL A 177 -16.72 -6.98 5.02
C VAL A 177 -17.38 -8.27 5.48
N GLY A 178 -17.87 -8.29 6.71
CA GLY A 178 -18.62 -9.43 7.23
C GLY A 178 -18.61 -9.54 8.75
N PRO A 179 -19.53 -10.32 9.34
CA PRO A 179 -19.64 -10.48 10.78
C PRO A 179 -18.40 -11.16 11.37
N GLN A 180 -18.22 -11.07 12.68
CA GLN A 180 -17.14 -11.80 13.33
C GLN A 180 -17.30 -13.32 13.18
N GLY A 181 -16.19 -14.05 13.14
CA GLY A 181 -16.19 -15.50 12.89
C GLY A 181 -16.28 -15.92 11.42
N CYS A 182 -16.52 -15.01 10.46
CA CYS A 182 -16.61 -15.39 9.05
C CYS A 182 -15.27 -15.72 8.37
N GLY A 183 -14.14 -15.44 9.02
CA GLY A 183 -12.80 -15.82 8.52
C GLY A 183 -11.94 -14.69 7.96
N LYS A 184 -12.39 -13.43 8.05
CA LYS A 184 -11.64 -12.22 7.60
C LYS A 184 -10.19 -12.23 8.07
N SER A 185 -9.94 -12.26 9.38
CA SER A 185 -8.58 -12.18 9.92
C SER A 185 -7.68 -13.35 9.50
N THR A 186 -8.24 -14.56 9.38
CA THR A 186 -7.50 -15.72 8.85
C THR A 186 -7.09 -15.47 7.40
N PHE A 187 -8.03 -15.02 6.56
CA PHE A 187 -7.74 -14.61 5.19
C PHE A 187 -6.74 -13.45 5.11
N SER A 188 -6.90 -12.39 5.92
CA SER A 188 -6.03 -11.21 5.91
C SER A 188 -4.58 -11.57 6.22
N ARG A 189 -4.34 -12.46 7.17
CA ARG A 189 -2.99 -12.94 7.50
C ARG A 189 -2.40 -13.83 6.40
N THR A 190 -3.22 -14.70 5.78
CA THR A 190 -2.78 -15.49 4.62
C THR A 190 -2.43 -14.58 3.44
N LEU A 191 -3.26 -13.59 3.13
CA LEU A 191 -2.98 -12.62 2.07
C LEU A 191 -1.71 -11.80 2.37
N TYR A 192 -1.53 -11.36 3.63
CA TYR A 192 -0.31 -10.68 4.06
C TYR A 192 0.93 -11.53 3.77
N ALA A 193 0.91 -12.82 4.14
CA ALA A 193 2.01 -13.73 3.91
C ALA A 193 2.31 -13.94 2.42
N LEU A 194 1.28 -14.11 1.58
CA LEU A 194 1.44 -14.22 0.12
C LEU A 194 2.08 -12.95 -0.48
N LEU A 195 1.63 -11.77 -0.06
CA LEU A 195 2.21 -10.50 -0.50
C LEU A 195 3.68 -10.36 -0.06
N ARG A 196 4.03 -10.81 1.15
CA ARG A 196 5.44 -10.87 1.60
C ARG A 196 6.28 -11.84 0.77
N GLN A 197 5.76 -13.03 0.43
CA GLN A 197 6.45 -13.98 -0.45
C GLN A 197 6.70 -13.38 -1.84
N ALA A 198 5.78 -12.56 -2.34
CA ALA A 198 5.94 -11.78 -3.58
C ALA A 198 6.92 -10.60 -3.45
N ARG A 199 7.64 -10.46 -2.33
CA ARG A 199 8.58 -9.36 -2.02
C ARG A 199 7.93 -7.97 -2.00
N LEU A 200 6.65 -7.92 -1.66
CA LEU A 200 5.90 -6.68 -1.49
C LEU A 200 5.92 -6.25 -0.02
N SER A 201 5.46 -5.01 0.22
CA SER A 201 5.35 -4.42 1.56
C SER A 201 3.88 -4.25 1.94
N PRO A 202 3.19 -5.32 2.39
CA PRO A 202 1.83 -5.22 2.92
C PRO A 202 1.81 -4.67 4.34
N CYS A 203 0.72 -3.98 4.70
CA CYS A 203 0.42 -3.58 6.07
C CYS A 203 -0.96 -4.13 6.45
N TRP A 204 -1.02 -4.96 7.49
CA TRP A 204 -2.27 -5.48 8.03
C TRP A 204 -2.72 -4.63 9.21
N ILE A 205 -3.97 -4.18 9.16
CA ILE A 205 -4.56 -3.27 10.16
C ILE A 205 -5.87 -3.90 10.63
N ASN A 206 -5.83 -4.43 11.85
CA ASN A 206 -6.98 -5.07 12.49
C ASN A 206 -7.59 -4.15 13.56
N GLN A 207 -8.92 -3.95 13.52
CA GLN A 207 -9.58 -3.06 14.47
C GLN A 207 -9.54 -3.57 15.91
N ASP A 208 -9.70 -4.87 16.13
CA ASP A 208 -9.67 -5.47 17.47
C ASP A 208 -8.28 -5.31 18.13
N GLU A 209 -7.25 -5.04 17.33
CA GLU A 209 -5.86 -4.85 17.77
C GLU A 209 -5.42 -3.39 17.83
N ALA A 210 -5.94 -2.53 16.94
CA ALA A 210 -5.64 -1.10 16.93
C ALA A 210 -6.43 -0.31 17.99
N GLY A 211 -7.55 -0.86 18.47
CA GLY A 211 -8.42 -0.24 19.47
C GLY A 211 -9.60 0.53 18.87
N GLY A 212 -9.90 1.70 19.43
CA GLY A 212 -11.08 2.49 19.06
C GLY A 212 -11.03 3.05 17.63
N ARG A 213 -12.17 3.61 17.17
CA ARG A 213 -12.33 4.19 15.81
C ARG A 213 -11.21 5.18 15.46
N ARG A 214 -10.87 6.10 16.37
CA ARG A 214 -9.82 7.10 16.13
C ARG A 214 -8.44 6.45 15.95
N GLN A 215 -8.07 5.54 16.85
CA GLN A 215 -6.77 4.84 16.80
C GLN A 215 -6.64 4.02 15.50
N PHE A 216 -7.72 3.36 15.10
CA PHE A 216 -7.78 2.59 13.87
C PHE A 216 -7.60 3.46 12.62
N LEU A 217 -8.30 4.60 12.52
CA LEU A 217 -8.13 5.54 11.40
C LEU A 217 -6.72 6.15 11.36
N ASP A 218 -6.16 6.47 12.53
CA ASP A 218 -4.79 6.97 12.60
C ASP A 218 -3.76 5.91 12.18
N ALA A 219 -4.03 4.62 12.45
CA ALA A 219 -3.20 3.52 11.96
C ALA A 219 -3.23 3.43 10.43
N ILE A 220 -4.40 3.58 9.80
CA ILE A 220 -4.52 3.60 8.33
C ILE A 220 -3.75 4.79 7.74
N ARG A 221 -3.92 6.00 8.30
CA ARG A 221 -3.19 7.19 7.83
C ARG A 221 -1.68 7.04 7.96
N ARG A 222 -1.20 6.45 9.06
CA ARG A 222 0.23 6.14 9.23
C ARG A 222 0.71 5.14 8.17
N ALA A 223 -0.06 4.09 7.92
CA ALA A 223 0.28 3.09 6.91
C ALA A 223 0.32 3.68 5.49
N GLN A 224 -0.61 4.57 5.13
CA GLN A 224 -0.56 5.27 3.84
C GLN A 224 0.71 6.11 3.66
N ARG A 225 1.16 6.79 4.73
CA ARG A 225 2.42 7.56 4.72
C ARG A 225 3.66 6.67 4.73
N GLY A 226 3.54 5.43 5.21
CA GLY A 226 4.62 4.46 5.30
C GLY A 226 5.07 3.86 3.96
N GLY A 227 4.42 4.22 2.84
CA GLY A 227 4.82 3.75 1.51
C GLY A 227 4.54 2.25 1.28
N HIS A 228 3.58 1.66 2.00
CA HIS A 228 3.21 0.26 1.81
C HIS A 228 2.56 0.03 0.45
N THR A 229 2.92 -1.09 -0.18
CA THR A 229 2.34 -1.52 -1.46
C THR A 229 0.88 -1.95 -1.33
N HIS A 230 0.49 -2.46 -0.15
CA HIS A 230 -0.85 -2.95 0.10
C HIS A 230 -1.31 -2.64 1.52
N LEU A 231 -2.58 -2.28 1.68
CA LEU A 231 -3.22 -2.10 2.99
C LEU A 231 -4.33 -3.15 3.15
N ILE A 232 -4.26 -3.99 4.19
CA ILE A 232 -5.29 -4.98 4.48
C ILE A 232 -6.10 -4.48 5.68
N ILE A 233 -7.31 -4.00 5.41
CA ILE A 233 -8.23 -3.41 6.38
C ILE A 233 -9.15 -4.51 6.91
N ASP A 234 -8.80 -5.02 8.10
CA ASP A 234 -9.48 -6.09 8.79
C ASP A 234 -10.41 -5.52 9.88
N LYS A 235 -11.61 -5.16 9.43
CA LYS A 235 -12.74 -4.67 10.24
C LYS A 235 -14.02 -5.34 9.71
N MET A 236 -15.13 -5.24 10.44
CA MET A 236 -16.41 -5.79 9.98
C MET A 236 -17.02 -5.03 8.79
N ASN A 237 -16.84 -3.70 8.72
CA ASN A 237 -17.26 -2.82 7.61
C ASN A 237 -18.68 -3.08 7.07
N LEU A 238 -19.63 -3.28 8.00
CA LEU A 238 -20.94 -3.87 7.69
C LEU A 238 -21.79 -2.98 6.79
N ASP A 239 -21.80 -1.67 7.01
CA ASP A 239 -22.66 -0.71 6.31
C ASP A 239 -21.85 0.46 5.73
N GLU A 240 -22.53 1.30 4.96
CA GLU A 240 -21.97 2.48 4.30
C GLU A 240 -21.33 3.44 5.31
N ALA A 241 -22.01 3.73 6.42
CA ALA A 241 -21.49 4.58 7.48
C ALA A 241 -20.15 4.06 8.07
N ALA A 242 -19.97 2.74 8.18
CA ALA A 242 -18.71 2.16 8.64
C ALA A 242 -17.57 2.27 7.61
N ARG A 243 -17.89 2.48 6.32
CA ARG A 243 -16.95 2.63 5.20
C ARG A 243 -16.71 4.10 4.82
N ASP A 244 -17.65 5.00 5.10
CA ASP A 244 -17.47 6.46 4.93
C ASP A 244 -16.29 7.00 5.75
N ASP A 245 -15.95 6.30 6.84
CA ASP A 245 -14.70 6.42 7.59
C ASP A 245 -13.43 6.51 6.71
N TYR A 246 -13.49 5.95 5.50
CA TYR A 246 -12.39 5.87 4.55
C TYR A 246 -12.52 6.80 3.34
N ALA A 247 -13.65 7.50 3.18
CA ALA A 247 -13.92 8.33 2.00
C ALA A 247 -12.82 9.39 1.80
N ASP A 248 -12.45 10.08 2.89
CA ASP A 248 -11.40 11.10 2.89
C ASP A 248 -9.98 10.52 2.77
N LEU A 249 -9.83 9.20 2.85
CA LEU A 249 -8.53 8.53 2.73
C LEU A 249 -8.18 8.20 1.27
N GLY A 250 -9.12 8.31 0.33
CA GLY A 250 -8.86 8.07 -1.10
C GLY A 250 -8.31 6.68 -1.40
N LEU A 251 -8.71 5.66 -0.62
CA LEU A 251 -8.21 4.30 -0.77
C LEU A 251 -8.71 3.66 -2.07
N ARG A 252 -7.81 3.10 -2.88
CA ARG A 252 -8.21 2.16 -3.93
C ARG A 252 -8.51 0.80 -3.30
N ALA A 253 -9.74 0.61 -2.88
CA ALA A 253 -10.18 -0.57 -2.16
C ALA A 253 -10.82 -1.62 -3.08
N LEU A 254 -10.26 -2.84 -3.07
CA LEU A 254 -10.99 -4.06 -3.41
C LEU A 254 -11.78 -4.51 -2.18
N THR A 255 -13.10 -4.53 -2.29
CA THR A 255 -13.96 -4.98 -1.18
C THR A 255 -14.20 -6.48 -1.26
N VAL A 256 -13.93 -7.20 -0.16
CA VAL A 256 -14.17 -8.64 -0.04
C VAL A 256 -15.31 -8.86 0.94
N VAL A 257 -16.44 -9.39 0.47
CA VAL A 257 -17.66 -9.58 1.27
C VAL A 257 -17.87 -11.06 1.55
N TRP A 258 -17.99 -11.41 2.83
CA TRP A 258 -18.34 -12.77 3.24
C TRP A 258 -19.85 -12.94 3.33
N SER A 259 -20.37 -13.90 2.57
CA SER A 259 -21.77 -14.30 2.61
C SER A 259 -21.91 -15.83 2.77
N HIS A 260 -23.14 -16.31 2.84
CA HIS A 260 -23.45 -17.74 2.83
C HIS A 260 -24.51 -17.99 1.74
N PRO A 261 -24.38 -19.06 0.92
CA PRO A 261 -25.33 -19.35 -0.15
C PRO A 261 -26.77 -19.50 0.36
N ASP A 262 -26.94 -20.15 1.51
CA ASP A 262 -28.25 -20.34 2.17
C ASP A 262 -28.75 -19.11 2.97
N GLY A 263 -28.09 -17.96 2.85
CA GLY A 263 -28.53 -16.69 3.44
C GLY A 263 -28.02 -16.41 4.86
N THR A 264 -28.59 -15.35 5.46
CA THR A 264 -28.08 -14.72 6.68
C THR A 264 -28.06 -15.65 7.90
N ASP A 265 -29.07 -16.48 8.11
CA ASP A 265 -29.12 -17.35 9.28
C ASP A 265 -28.03 -18.43 9.24
N ALA A 266 -27.79 -19.02 8.06
CA ALA A 266 -26.72 -19.99 7.88
C ALA A 266 -25.32 -19.36 8.05
N LEU A 267 -25.14 -18.11 7.60
CA LEU A 267 -23.93 -17.33 7.88
C LEU A 267 -23.71 -17.17 9.39
N VAL A 268 -24.76 -16.82 10.13
CA VAL A 268 -24.71 -16.63 11.59
C VAL A 268 -24.37 -17.93 12.29
N ASP A 269 -24.96 -19.05 11.89
CA ASP A 269 -24.71 -20.35 12.53
C ASP A 269 -23.26 -20.80 12.34
N ILE A 270 -22.71 -20.70 11.13
CA ILE A 270 -21.28 -21.01 10.88
C ILE A 270 -20.37 -20.07 11.67
N CYS A 271 -20.65 -18.77 11.68
CA CYS A 271 -19.87 -17.80 12.43
C CYS A 271 -19.92 -18.10 13.93
N PHE A 272 -21.10 -18.40 14.46
CA PHE A 272 -21.31 -18.73 15.86
C PHE A 272 -20.55 -19.99 16.27
N ASP A 273 -20.61 -21.05 15.47
CA ASP A 273 -19.87 -22.28 15.70
C ASP A 273 -18.36 -22.03 15.72
N ARG A 274 -17.83 -21.23 14.79
CA ARG A 274 -16.41 -20.85 14.75
C ARG A 274 -16.00 -20.03 15.97
N VAL A 275 -16.79 -19.04 16.37
CA VAL A 275 -16.55 -18.23 17.58
C VAL A 275 -16.56 -19.13 18.82
N ARG A 276 -17.55 -20.03 18.93
CA ARG A 276 -17.67 -20.96 20.06
C ARG A 276 -16.51 -21.94 20.14
N ARG A 277 -16.01 -22.46 19.01
CA ARG A 277 -14.83 -23.35 18.97
C ARG A 277 -13.55 -22.63 19.42
N ARG A 278 -13.43 -21.32 19.16
CA ARG A 278 -12.30 -20.49 19.62
C ARG A 278 -12.38 -20.15 21.11
N GLY A 279 -13.58 -20.12 21.69
CA GLY A 279 -13.77 -19.90 23.13
C GLY A 279 -13.16 -18.59 23.62
N SER A 280 -12.43 -18.62 24.73
CA SER A 280 -11.78 -17.43 25.33
C SER A 280 -10.65 -16.82 24.49
N ALA A 281 -10.20 -17.50 23.43
CA ALA A 281 -9.19 -16.97 22.51
C ALA A 281 -9.77 -15.96 21.51
N HIS A 282 -11.10 -15.83 21.42
CA HIS A 282 -11.73 -14.83 20.57
C HIS A 282 -11.66 -13.44 21.25
N ARG A 283 -10.91 -12.48 20.66
CA ARG A 283 -10.66 -11.15 21.24
C ARG A 283 -11.93 -10.40 21.67
N THR A 284 -12.99 -10.47 20.85
CA THR A 284 -14.24 -9.73 21.08
C THR A 284 -15.29 -10.49 21.89
N PHE A 285 -15.32 -11.83 21.82
CA PHE A 285 -16.36 -12.65 22.44
C PHE A 285 -15.72 -13.65 23.40
N LYS A 286 -15.78 -13.39 24.70
CA LYS A 286 -15.39 -14.36 25.73
C LYS A 286 -16.55 -15.31 25.98
N ALA A 287 -16.84 -16.20 25.03
CA ALA A 287 -18.03 -17.04 25.10
C ALA A 287 -17.94 -18.07 26.26
N ASP A 288 -18.49 -17.72 27.42
CA ASP A 288 -18.90 -18.69 28.43
C ASP A 288 -20.25 -19.35 28.02
N ARG A 289 -20.64 -20.44 28.67
CA ARG A 289 -21.91 -21.15 28.35
C ARG A 289 -23.17 -20.29 28.57
N ARG A 290 -23.11 -19.22 29.36
CA ARG A 290 -24.23 -18.32 29.67
C ARG A 290 -24.37 -17.16 28.65
N GLU A 291 -23.33 -16.83 27.91
CA GLU A 291 -23.32 -15.74 26.92
C GLU A 291 -23.70 -16.15 25.47
N GLY A 292 -23.84 -17.44 25.17
CA GLY A 292 -24.05 -17.94 23.80
C GLY A 292 -25.25 -17.34 23.05
N ARG A 293 -26.39 -17.11 23.72
CA ARG A 293 -27.54 -16.45 23.08
C ARG A 293 -27.24 -15.00 22.69
N ARG A 294 -26.53 -14.28 23.56
CA ARG A 294 -26.14 -12.87 23.33
C ARG A 294 -25.15 -12.78 22.17
N VAL A 295 -24.17 -13.68 22.11
CA VAL A 295 -23.22 -13.76 20.97
C VAL A 295 -23.96 -14.02 19.66
N ARG A 296 -24.87 -15.00 19.62
CA ARG A 296 -25.66 -15.29 18.41
C ARG A 296 -26.52 -14.10 17.98
N GLN A 297 -27.15 -13.40 18.92
CA GLN A 297 -27.96 -12.21 18.63
C GLN A 297 -27.11 -11.04 18.09
N THR A 298 -25.90 -10.83 18.64
CA THR A 298 -24.96 -9.85 18.11
C THR A 298 -24.52 -10.20 16.69
N LEU A 299 -24.16 -11.46 16.44
CA LEU A 299 -23.80 -11.95 15.10
C LEU A 299 -24.94 -11.78 14.11
N LEU A 300 -26.17 -12.10 14.51
CA LEU A 300 -27.36 -11.88 13.70
C LEU A 300 -27.49 -10.40 13.34
N GLY A 301 -27.45 -9.50 14.33
CA GLY A 301 -27.52 -8.07 14.10
C GLY A 301 -26.41 -7.54 13.18
N CYS A 302 -25.19 -8.07 13.30
CA CYS A 302 -24.10 -7.76 12.38
C CYS A 302 -24.39 -8.24 10.95
N ALA A 303 -24.84 -9.48 10.80
CA ALA A 303 -25.12 -10.10 9.51
C ALA A 303 -26.30 -9.42 8.79
N THR A 304 -27.36 -9.02 9.50
CA THR A 304 -28.49 -8.28 8.90
C THR A 304 -28.11 -6.86 8.47
N ARG A 305 -27.16 -6.24 9.17
CA ARG A 305 -26.59 -4.93 8.79
C ARG A 305 -25.59 -5.00 7.65
N CYS A 306 -25.13 -6.19 7.29
CA CYS A 306 -24.16 -6.36 6.21
C CYS A 306 -24.79 -5.94 4.88
N ARG A 307 -24.40 -4.77 4.39
CA ARG A 307 -24.74 -4.21 3.10
C ARG A 307 -23.46 -4.13 2.28
N PRO A 308 -23.27 -4.99 1.27
CA PRO A 308 -22.19 -4.82 0.30
C PRO A 308 -22.18 -3.38 -0.24
N PRO A 309 -21.02 -2.78 -0.50
CA PRO A 309 -21.00 -1.51 -1.22
C PRO A 309 -21.66 -1.69 -2.60
N THR A 310 -22.41 -0.69 -3.02
CA THR A 310 -23.00 -0.61 -4.36
C THR A 310 -22.00 -0.13 -5.41
N GLU A 311 -20.78 0.17 -4.98
CA GLU A 311 -19.82 1.02 -5.66
C GLU A 311 -18.40 0.42 -5.55
N GLY A 312 -17.62 0.46 -6.65
CA GLY A 312 -16.23 -0.01 -6.70
C GLY A 312 -16.04 -1.53 -6.90
N PRO A 313 -14.78 -1.98 -7.05
CA PRO A 313 -14.48 -3.39 -7.27
C PRO A 313 -14.81 -4.21 -6.01
N LEU A 314 -15.64 -5.23 -6.20
CA LEU A 314 -16.17 -6.07 -5.15
C LEU A 314 -16.10 -7.53 -5.54
N ILE A 315 -15.68 -8.35 -4.57
CA ILE A 315 -15.78 -9.80 -4.65
C ILE A 315 -16.57 -10.34 -3.47
N GLU A 316 -17.61 -11.11 -3.79
CA GLU A 316 -18.37 -11.88 -2.81
C GLU A 316 -17.80 -13.29 -2.70
N VAL A 317 -17.51 -13.70 -1.47
CA VAL A 317 -16.90 -15.00 -1.14
C VAL A 317 -17.77 -15.75 -0.15
N SER A 318 -17.87 -17.07 -0.34
CA SER A 318 -18.66 -17.87 0.59
C SER A 318 -17.86 -18.13 1.87
N VAL A 319 -18.53 -18.01 3.01
CA VAL A 319 -17.97 -18.41 4.31
C VAL A 319 -17.65 -19.91 4.36
N THR A 320 -18.26 -20.72 3.48
CA THR A 320 -18.01 -22.17 3.35
C THR A 320 -16.74 -22.48 2.54
N ASP A 321 -16.25 -21.54 1.74
CA ASP A 321 -15.04 -21.72 0.95
C ASP A 321 -13.83 -21.81 1.88
N ASP A 322 -12.85 -22.63 1.49
CA ASP A 322 -11.58 -22.66 2.19
C ASP A 322 -10.78 -21.38 1.94
N THR A 323 -9.91 -21.02 2.89
CA THR A 323 -9.14 -19.76 2.82
C THR A 323 -8.22 -19.69 1.60
N ALA A 324 -7.70 -20.82 1.09
CA ALA A 324 -6.86 -20.81 -0.09
C ALA A 324 -7.65 -20.44 -1.35
N THR A 325 -8.87 -20.98 -1.48
CA THR A 325 -9.79 -20.63 -2.58
C THR A 325 -10.15 -19.14 -2.54
N ILE A 326 -10.49 -18.62 -1.38
CA ILE A 326 -10.76 -17.17 -1.18
C ILE A 326 -9.52 -16.35 -1.56
N ALA A 327 -8.34 -16.71 -1.06
CA ALA A 327 -7.09 -16.01 -1.35
C ALA A 327 -6.76 -16.00 -2.85
N ARG A 328 -6.94 -17.12 -3.56
CA ARG A 328 -6.75 -17.19 -5.03
C ARG A 328 -7.68 -16.25 -5.78
N ARG A 329 -8.95 -16.21 -5.39
CA ARG A 329 -9.94 -15.33 -6.03
C ARG A 329 -9.59 -13.86 -5.83
N VAL A 330 -9.27 -13.45 -4.60
CA VAL A 330 -8.85 -12.07 -4.31
C VAL A 330 -7.54 -11.74 -5.02
N TRP A 331 -6.57 -12.65 -5.06
CA TRP A 331 -5.31 -12.43 -5.78
C TRP A 331 -5.52 -12.18 -7.27
N ALA A 332 -6.46 -12.90 -7.90
CA ALA A 332 -6.82 -12.67 -9.30
C ALA A 332 -7.40 -11.26 -9.51
N GLU A 333 -8.27 -10.81 -8.61
CA GLU A 333 -8.83 -9.45 -8.66
C GLU A 333 -7.78 -8.36 -8.40
N LEU A 334 -6.89 -8.55 -7.42
CA LEU A 334 -5.75 -7.64 -7.20
C LEU A 334 -4.83 -7.60 -8.41
N SER A 335 -4.60 -8.74 -9.05
CA SER A 335 -3.83 -8.82 -10.27
C SER A 335 -4.50 -8.12 -11.46
N ALA A 336 -5.84 -8.16 -11.54
CA ALA A 336 -6.60 -7.57 -12.64
C ALA A 336 -6.76 -6.06 -12.47
N HIS A 337 -6.97 -5.58 -11.24
CA HIS A 337 -7.40 -4.21 -10.95
C HIS A 337 -6.38 -3.39 -10.14
N GLY A 338 -5.31 -4.01 -9.62
CA GLY A 338 -4.28 -3.33 -8.84
C GLY A 338 -3.30 -2.50 -9.67
N LEU A 339 -2.60 -1.58 -9.00
CA LEU A 339 -1.45 -0.86 -9.60
C LEU A 339 -0.13 -1.55 -9.34
N THR A 340 -0.07 -2.40 -8.30
CA THR A 340 1.13 -3.15 -7.99
C THR A 340 1.17 -4.39 -8.89
N ASP A 341 2.26 -4.57 -9.64
CA ASP A 341 2.48 -5.82 -10.35
C ASP A 341 2.75 -6.92 -9.32
N ILE A 342 1.91 -7.95 -9.32
CA ILE A 342 2.01 -9.10 -8.43
C ILE A 342 2.26 -10.35 -9.28
N PRO A 343 3.05 -11.33 -8.82
CA PRO A 343 3.34 -12.54 -9.61
C PRO A 343 2.10 -13.44 -9.78
N GLU A 344 2.22 -14.46 -10.62
CA GLU A 344 1.25 -15.55 -10.68
C GLU A 344 1.18 -16.27 -9.33
N ILE A 345 -0.04 -16.51 -8.80
CA ILE A 345 -0.18 -17.06 -7.45
C ILE A 345 0.40 -18.48 -7.31
N GLN A 346 0.52 -19.20 -8.42
CA GLN A 346 1.11 -20.54 -8.49
C GLN A 346 2.61 -20.54 -8.17
N THR A 347 3.29 -19.39 -8.30
CA THR A 347 4.70 -19.26 -7.90
C THR A 347 4.87 -19.04 -6.39
N LEU A 348 3.77 -18.90 -5.65
CA LEU A 348 3.76 -18.66 -4.22
C LEU A 348 3.39 -19.92 -3.44
N ASP A 349 3.90 -20.02 -2.22
CA ASP A 349 3.60 -21.12 -1.31
C ASP A 349 2.37 -20.78 -0.46
N MET A 350 1.21 -21.20 -0.97
CA MET A 350 -0.08 -21.09 -0.28
C MET A 350 -0.10 -21.84 1.06
N ALA A 351 0.56 -22.99 1.15
CA ALA A 351 0.56 -23.79 2.38
C ALA A 351 1.34 -23.08 3.49
N ALA A 352 2.51 -22.52 3.17
CA ALA A 352 3.28 -21.68 4.10
C ALA A 352 2.48 -20.44 4.54
N ALA A 353 1.78 -19.79 3.61
CA ALA A 353 0.95 -18.61 3.92
C ALA A 353 -0.25 -18.94 4.83
N LEU A 354 -0.88 -20.12 4.67
CA LEU A 354 -1.89 -20.61 5.62
C LEU A 354 -1.27 -20.95 6.97
N GLY A 355 -0.04 -21.49 6.97
CA GLY A 355 0.75 -21.75 8.17
C GLY A 355 0.93 -20.50 9.03
N VAL A 356 1.19 -19.34 8.43
CA VAL A 356 1.28 -18.04 9.12
C VAL A 356 -0.03 -17.72 9.85
N ALA A 357 -1.16 -17.81 9.16
CA ALA A 357 -2.46 -17.51 9.76
C ALA A 357 -2.81 -18.46 10.92
N ASN A 358 -2.50 -19.75 10.77
CA ASN A 358 -2.72 -20.76 11.81
C ASN A 358 -1.80 -20.57 13.02
N ALA A 359 -0.53 -20.24 12.81
CA ALA A 359 0.42 -19.94 13.89
C ALA A 359 -0.03 -18.72 14.70
N TYR A 360 -0.56 -17.69 14.03
CA TYR A 360 -1.12 -16.52 14.71
C TYR A 360 -2.33 -16.89 15.58
N GLU A 361 -3.26 -17.70 15.07
CA GLU A 361 -4.40 -18.17 15.87
C GLU A 361 -3.95 -19.03 17.07
N SER A 362 -2.95 -19.90 16.86
CA SER A 362 -2.34 -20.69 17.94
C SER A 362 -1.68 -19.80 19.00
N PHE A 363 -1.02 -18.72 18.57
CA PHE A 363 -0.44 -17.72 19.47
C PHE A 363 -1.51 -17.07 20.33
N LEU A 364 -2.61 -16.59 19.73
CA LEU A 364 -3.72 -15.98 20.47
C LEU A 364 -4.37 -16.96 21.47
N CYS A 365 -4.42 -18.25 21.14
CA CYS A 365 -4.91 -19.28 22.05
C CYS A 365 -3.96 -19.51 23.23
N ARG A 366 -2.65 -19.53 22.98
CA ARG A 366 -1.62 -19.77 24.02
C ARG A 366 -1.39 -18.55 24.90
N PHE A 367 -1.59 -17.34 24.35
CA PHE A 367 -1.37 -16.06 25.00
C PHE A 367 -2.65 -15.22 24.96
N PRO A 368 -3.64 -15.54 25.82
CA PRO A 368 -4.89 -14.78 25.89
C PRO A 368 -4.71 -13.39 26.49
N CYS A 369 -3.59 -13.15 27.18
CA CYS A 369 -3.20 -11.84 27.72
C CYS A 369 -2.27 -11.11 26.75
N HIS A 370 -2.25 -9.78 26.89
CA HIS A 370 -1.37 -8.93 26.08
C HIS A 370 0.10 -9.27 26.30
N VAL A 371 0.82 -9.52 25.21
CA VAL A 371 2.27 -9.74 25.20
C VAL A 371 2.93 -8.37 25.02
N GLU A 372 3.78 -7.98 25.98
CA GLU A 372 4.47 -6.69 25.95
C GLU A 372 5.71 -6.75 25.05
N TYR A 373 6.45 -7.87 25.10
CA TYR A 373 7.63 -8.07 24.27
C TYR A 373 7.99 -9.56 24.14
N ALA A 374 8.82 -9.87 23.14
CA ALA A 374 9.48 -11.15 22.95
C ALA A 374 10.99 -10.98 23.13
N ALA A 375 11.64 -11.91 23.83
CA ALA A 375 13.05 -11.77 24.16
C ALA A 375 13.75 -13.12 24.32
N ILE A 376 15.07 -13.08 24.21
CA ILE A 376 15.97 -14.19 24.53
C ILE A 376 16.43 -13.96 25.97
N GLN A 377 15.84 -14.71 26.91
CA GLN A 377 16.16 -14.64 28.33
C GLN A 377 17.51 -15.30 28.59
N ILE A 378 18.49 -14.55 29.09
CA ILE A 378 19.82 -15.09 29.33
C ILE A 378 19.78 -16.12 30.47
N ALA A 379 20.39 -17.29 30.23
CA ALA A 379 20.42 -18.40 31.17
C ALA A 379 21.41 -18.19 32.33
N SER A 380 22.55 -17.54 32.03
CA SER A 380 23.65 -17.29 32.97
C SER A 380 23.95 -15.79 33.10
N PRO A 381 23.21 -15.05 33.94
CA PRO A 381 23.45 -13.63 34.20
C PRO A 381 24.88 -13.29 34.62
N GLU A 382 25.50 -14.16 35.42
CA GLU A 382 26.87 -14.05 35.89
C GLU A 382 27.88 -13.97 34.74
N ARG A 383 27.70 -14.78 33.70
CA ARG A 383 28.58 -14.78 32.52
C ARG A 383 28.47 -13.50 31.70
N VAL A 384 27.34 -12.80 31.75
CA VAL A 384 27.21 -11.49 31.10
C VAL A 384 27.99 -10.45 31.90
N LEU A 385 27.87 -10.47 33.23
CA LEU A 385 28.53 -9.51 34.11
C LEU A 385 30.06 -9.66 34.11
N GLU A 386 30.58 -10.87 33.95
CA GLU A 386 32.01 -11.14 33.79
C GLU A 386 32.62 -10.47 32.55
N LEU A 387 31.80 -10.15 31.54
CA LEU A 387 32.24 -9.48 30.30
C LEU A 387 32.27 -7.95 30.44
N VAL A 388 31.76 -7.40 31.54
CA VAL A 388 31.60 -5.95 31.72
C VAL A 388 32.69 -5.42 32.64
N PRO A 389 33.54 -4.49 32.17
CA PRO A 389 34.54 -3.86 33.02
C PRO A 389 33.87 -3.16 34.23
N PRO A 390 34.37 -3.37 35.48
CA PRO A 390 33.73 -2.82 36.68
C PRO A 390 33.53 -1.30 36.65
N GLU A 391 34.48 -0.55 36.09
CA GLU A 391 34.43 0.91 35.93
C GLU A 391 33.25 1.37 35.05
N MET A 392 32.77 0.51 34.14
CA MET A 392 31.60 0.81 33.30
C MET A 392 30.29 0.71 34.08
N LEU A 393 30.30 0.25 35.33
CA LEU A 393 29.13 0.15 36.19
C LEU A 393 29.03 1.29 37.23
N ASP A 394 30.05 2.14 37.32
CA ASP A 394 30.12 3.20 38.32
C ASP A 394 28.93 4.17 38.22
N GLY A 395 28.28 4.42 39.37
CA GLY A 395 27.13 5.32 39.47
C GLY A 395 25.82 4.76 38.88
N LYS A 396 25.80 3.51 38.41
CA LYS A 396 24.64 2.88 37.77
C LYS A 396 24.08 1.74 38.59
N LYS A 397 22.80 1.42 38.34
CA LYS A 397 22.12 0.27 38.92
C LYS A 397 22.08 -0.87 37.92
N VAL A 398 22.72 -1.98 38.27
CA VAL A 398 22.71 -3.22 37.48
C VAL A 398 21.31 -3.83 37.43
N GLN A 399 20.91 -4.32 36.26
CA GLN A 399 19.64 -5.00 36.06
C GLN A 399 19.60 -6.35 36.80
N LYS A 400 18.40 -6.75 37.22
CA LYS A 400 18.20 -8.03 37.94
C LYS A 400 18.07 -9.24 37.01
N ALA A 401 17.77 -8.99 35.74
CA ALA A 401 17.59 -10.01 34.73
C ALA A 401 18.05 -9.46 33.39
N PHE A 402 18.75 -10.29 32.62
CA PHE A 402 19.30 -9.93 31.32
C PHE A 402 18.54 -10.64 30.22
N HIS A 403 18.30 -9.94 29.13
CA HIS A 403 17.65 -10.48 27.95
C HIS A 403 18.03 -9.66 26.72
N VAL A 404 17.89 -10.27 25.54
CA VAL A 404 17.90 -9.56 24.26
C VAL A 404 16.47 -9.39 23.80
N THR A 405 16.00 -8.15 23.70
CA THR A 405 14.65 -7.88 23.17
C THR A 405 14.64 -8.05 21.66
N THR A 406 13.81 -8.99 21.18
CA THR A 406 13.67 -9.30 19.74
C THR A 406 12.49 -8.56 19.11
N LEU A 407 11.43 -8.33 19.88
CA LEU A 407 10.22 -7.63 19.45
C LEU A 407 9.64 -6.89 20.65
N TYR A 408 9.43 -5.57 20.55
CA TYR A 408 8.74 -4.79 21.57
C TYR A 408 7.38 -4.34 21.04
N LEU A 409 6.32 -4.78 21.71
CA LEU A 409 4.93 -4.46 21.36
C LEU A 409 4.38 -3.35 22.25
N GLY A 410 4.86 -3.23 23.50
CA GLY A 410 4.35 -2.26 24.47
C GLY A 410 2.87 -2.50 24.72
N ARG A 411 1.99 -1.65 24.18
CA ARG A 411 0.52 -1.81 24.22
C ARG A 411 -0.10 -2.11 22.85
N ASP A 412 0.70 -2.13 21.79
CA ASP A 412 0.25 -2.43 20.43
C ASP A 412 0.26 -3.95 20.18
N ALA A 413 -0.48 -4.42 19.18
CA ALA A 413 -0.34 -5.81 18.72
C ALA A 413 0.77 -5.95 17.65
N CYS A 414 1.23 -7.19 17.44
CA CYS A 414 2.17 -7.49 16.37
C CYS A 414 1.51 -7.32 15.00
N LYS A 415 2.03 -6.38 14.20
CA LYS A 415 1.51 -6.00 12.87
C LYS A 415 2.09 -6.85 11.73
N ASP A 416 3.17 -7.61 12.00
CA ASP A 416 3.77 -8.55 11.06
C ASP A 416 3.49 -10.00 11.51
N PRO A 417 2.45 -10.66 10.96
CA PRO A 417 2.12 -12.03 11.31
C PRO A 417 3.20 -13.04 10.88
N VAL A 418 4.04 -12.72 9.88
CA VAL A 418 5.15 -13.59 9.45
C VAL A 418 6.26 -13.59 10.50
N LEU A 419 6.65 -12.40 10.97
CA LEU A 419 7.60 -12.28 12.08
C LEU A 419 7.07 -12.99 13.33
N LEU A 420 5.79 -12.78 13.67
CA LEU A 420 5.19 -13.46 14.82
C LEU A 420 5.25 -14.99 14.70
N GLN A 421 4.96 -15.55 13.53
CA GLN A 421 5.08 -17.00 13.30
C GLN A 421 6.51 -17.48 13.57
N GLN A 422 7.52 -16.78 13.06
CA GLN A 422 8.93 -17.13 13.26
C GLN A 422 9.29 -17.13 14.76
N LEU A 423 8.88 -16.07 15.48
CA LEU A 423 9.12 -15.94 16.92
C LEU A 423 8.38 -17.03 17.73
N VAL A 424 7.16 -17.38 17.33
CA VAL A 424 6.40 -18.48 17.98
C VAL A 424 7.09 -19.82 17.79
N GLY A 425 7.71 -20.05 16.64
CA GLY A 425 8.50 -21.26 16.37
C GLY A 425 9.74 -21.40 17.27
N LEU A 426 10.23 -20.31 17.83
CA LEU A 426 11.39 -20.30 18.74
C LEU A 426 11.00 -20.47 20.21
N LEU A 427 9.71 -20.49 20.55
CA LEU A 427 9.29 -20.46 21.94
C LEU A 427 9.80 -21.66 22.76
N GLY A 428 10.68 -21.37 23.72
CA GLY A 428 11.34 -22.36 24.57
C GLY A 428 12.65 -22.91 24.00
N GLU A 429 13.03 -22.52 22.78
CA GLU A 429 14.30 -22.91 22.16
C GLU A 429 15.47 -22.21 22.84
N SER A 430 16.60 -22.93 22.90
CA SER A 430 17.88 -22.39 23.37
C SER A 430 18.59 -21.73 22.19
N ILE A 431 18.86 -20.43 22.31
CA ILE A 431 19.54 -19.62 21.30
C ILE A 431 20.92 -19.25 21.81
N GLU A 432 21.93 -19.52 21.00
CA GLU A 432 23.30 -19.05 21.23
C GLU A 432 23.44 -17.62 20.68
N LEU A 433 23.94 -16.72 21.51
CA LEU A 433 24.18 -15.32 21.23
C LEU A 433 25.68 -15.07 21.15
N THR A 434 26.07 -14.16 20.27
CA THR A 434 27.48 -13.72 20.14
C THR A 434 27.60 -12.25 20.56
N PRO A 435 27.93 -11.98 21.84
CA PRO A 435 28.31 -10.64 22.29
C PRO A 435 29.56 -10.14 21.55
N THR A 436 29.57 -8.87 21.15
CA THR A 436 30.67 -8.27 20.39
C THR A 436 31.40 -7.17 21.14
N SER A 437 30.69 -6.36 21.90
CA SER A 437 31.27 -5.23 22.64
C SER A 437 30.40 -4.82 23.83
N VAL A 438 30.99 -4.10 24.77
CA VAL A 438 30.30 -3.40 25.86
C VAL A 438 30.42 -1.90 25.61
N ALA A 439 29.30 -1.20 25.54
CA ALA A 439 29.24 0.25 25.45
C ALA A 439 28.75 0.83 26.79
N SER A 440 29.34 1.95 27.19
CA SER A 440 29.05 2.60 28.48
C SER A 440 29.27 4.11 28.42
N ASP A 441 28.34 4.86 29.01
CA ASP A 441 28.43 6.30 29.26
C ASP A 441 27.92 6.61 30.69
N PRO A 442 27.83 7.86 31.18
CA PRO A 442 27.29 8.15 32.51
C PRO A 442 25.83 7.72 32.73
N LYS A 443 25.04 7.46 31.69
CA LYS A 443 23.60 7.15 31.77
C LYS A 443 23.32 5.65 31.73
N GLY A 444 24.12 4.84 31.05
CA GLY A 444 23.85 3.42 30.85
C GLY A 444 25.04 2.58 30.42
N THR A 445 24.84 1.26 30.48
CA THR A 445 25.79 0.24 30.03
C THR A 445 25.01 -0.86 29.31
N ALA A 446 25.46 -1.24 28.12
CA ALA A 446 24.84 -2.28 27.32
C ALA A 446 25.89 -3.14 26.60
N THR A 447 25.60 -4.42 26.45
CA THR A 447 26.40 -5.35 25.65
C THR A 447 25.75 -5.53 24.29
N ALA A 448 26.45 -5.17 23.22
CA ALA A 448 26.01 -5.39 21.85
C ALA A 448 26.06 -6.89 21.51
N VAL A 449 25.05 -7.38 20.79
CA VAL A 449 24.93 -8.76 20.35
C VAL A 449 24.83 -8.78 18.83
N ARG A 450 25.69 -9.57 18.18
CA ARG A 450 25.63 -9.76 16.73
C ARG A 450 24.35 -10.48 16.34
N ASN A 451 23.69 -9.97 15.29
CA ASN A 451 22.63 -10.68 14.58
C ASN A 451 22.73 -10.41 13.07
N GLU A 452 23.43 -11.28 12.35
CA GLU A 452 23.50 -11.39 10.89
C GLU A 452 22.37 -12.28 10.32
N GLY A 453 21.28 -12.45 11.08
CA GLY A 453 20.15 -13.31 10.74
C GLY A 453 20.12 -14.64 11.50
N GLU A 454 20.93 -14.80 12.56
CA GLU A 454 20.90 -15.97 13.43
C GLU A 454 19.54 -16.13 14.15
N PHE A 455 18.83 -15.02 14.41
CA PHE A 455 17.48 -15.05 14.96
C PHE A 455 16.60 -13.89 14.45
N PRO A 456 15.27 -14.06 14.35
CA PRO A 456 14.36 -12.97 13.99
C PRO A 456 14.39 -11.88 15.06
N CYS A 457 14.66 -10.64 14.66
CA CYS A 457 14.76 -9.49 15.56
C CYS A 457 14.31 -8.22 14.82
N GLU A 458 13.34 -7.50 15.36
CA GLU A 458 12.91 -6.19 14.88
C GLU A 458 13.78 -5.06 15.47
N ASN A 459 14.41 -5.30 16.63
CA ASN A 459 15.33 -4.32 17.19
C ASN A 459 16.59 -4.22 16.29
N VAL A 460 16.83 -3.01 15.77
CA VAL A 460 17.97 -2.66 14.90
C VAL A 460 19.30 -2.91 15.61
N HIS A 461 19.33 -2.70 16.92
CA HIS A 461 20.51 -2.88 17.75
C HIS A 461 20.26 -4.00 18.77
N PRO A 462 20.41 -5.29 18.42
CA PRO A 462 20.26 -6.37 19.38
C PRO A 462 21.28 -6.23 20.51
N HIS A 463 20.80 -6.17 21.75
CA HIS A 463 21.66 -5.89 22.89
C HIS A 463 21.11 -6.45 24.18
N ILE A 464 21.98 -6.49 25.19
CA ILE A 464 21.64 -6.78 26.58
C ILE A 464 21.84 -5.50 27.38
N THR A 465 20.79 -4.94 27.97
CA THR A 465 20.92 -3.82 28.91
C THR A 465 21.52 -4.31 30.22
N ILE A 466 22.67 -3.77 30.61
CA ILE A 466 23.41 -4.19 31.80
C ILE A 466 23.04 -3.33 33.01
N ALA A 467 23.16 -2.01 32.87
CA ALA A 467 22.95 -1.08 33.97
C ALA A 467 22.46 0.28 33.47
N ASN A 468 21.73 1.00 34.31
CA ASN A 468 21.27 2.37 34.02
C ASN A 468 21.46 3.26 35.25
N ALA A 469 21.75 4.54 35.02
CA ALA A 469 21.74 5.55 36.07
C ALA A 469 20.32 5.73 36.65
N PRO A 470 20.19 6.18 37.91
CA PRO A 470 18.88 6.43 38.52
C PRO A 470 18.02 7.36 37.65
N GLY A 471 16.80 6.91 37.30
CA GLY A 471 15.86 7.66 36.46
C GLY A 471 16.03 7.46 34.95
N VAL A 472 17.05 6.73 34.49
CA VAL A 472 17.25 6.41 33.07
C VAL A 472 16.58 5.06 32.74
N PRO A 473 15.68 5.01 31.74
CA PRO A 473 15.01 3.77 31.36
C PRO A 473 15.91 2.85 30.51
N PRO A 474 15.69 1.52 30.53
CA PRO A 474 16.45 0.55 29.72
C PRO A 474 16.43 0.81 28.20
N VAL A 475 15.37 1.46 27.69
CA VAL A 475 15.26 1.81 26.25
C VAL A 475 16.41 2.68 25.76
N TYR A 476 17.09 3.41 26.66
CA TYR A 476 18.28 4.20 26.37
C TYR A 476 19.42 3.39 25.76
N SER A 477 19.49 2.08 26.03
CA SER A 477 20.52 1.20 25.45
C SER A 477 20.49 1.17 23.91
N ASN A 478 19.34 1.45 23.27
CA ASN A 478 19.29 1.62 21.82
C ASN A 478 20.00 2.89 21.36
N GLU A 479 19.86 3.99 22.09
CA GLU A 479 20.55 5.26 21.79
C GLU A 479 22.06 5.11 21.99
N LEU A 480 22.48 4.47 23.09
CA LEU A 480 23.89 4.22 23.41
C LEU A 480 24.64 3.41 22.34
N LEU A 481 23.94 2.51 21.66
CA LEU A 481 24.49 1.63 20.64
C LEU A 481 24.28 2.15 19.21
N ASP A 482 23.54 3.24 19.05
CA ASP A 482 23.33 3.86 17.75
C ASP A 482 24.59 4.58 17.26
N ASP A 483 24.85 4.52 15.95
CA ASP A 483 26.01 5.17 15.33
C ASP A 483 25.99 6.70 15.52
N SER A 484 24.82 7.31 15.71
CA SER A 484 24.70 8.73 16.03
C SER A 484 25.31 9.11 17.39
N HIS A 485 25.51 8.14 18.30
CA HIS A 485 26.19 8.33 19.58
C HIS A 485 27.68 7.97 19.52
N ALA A 486 28.22 7.59 18.35
CA ALA A 486 29.60 7.13 18.24
C ALA A 486 30.64 8.20 18.65
N ASP A 487 30.34 9.47 18.38
CA ASP A 487 31.23 10.61 18.64
C ASP A 487 31.05 11.23 20.04
N ASP A 488 30.20 10.66 20.91
CA ASP A 488 30.03 11.17 22.28
C ASP A 488 31.34 10.94 23.07
N PRO A 489 32.01 12.02 23.56
CA PRO A 489 33.27 11.88 24.29
C PRO A 489 33.13 11.16 25.63
N CYS A 490 31.91 11.04 26.15
CA CYS A 490 31.59 10.31 27.37
C CYS A 490 31.30 8.83 27.12
N ARG A 491 31.20 8.41 25.85
CA ARG A 491 30.95 7.01 25.47
C ARG A 491 32.26 6.25 25.37
N THR A 492 32.29 5.13 26.07
CA THR A 492 33.37 4.15 26.05
C THR A 492 32.86 2.86 25.44
N VAL A 493 33.68 2.21 24.61
CA VAL A 493 33.35 0.92 24.00
C VAL A 493 34.53 -0.01 24.21
N ASP A 494 34.28 -1.15 24.85
CA ASP A 494 35.25 -2.23 25.02
C ASP A 494 34.88 -3.41 24.13
N SER A 495 35.84 -3.92 23.36
CA SER A 495 35.61 -5.01 22.41
C SER A 495 35.78 -6.35 23.11
N LEU A 496 34.79 -7.22 22.96
CA LEU A 496 34.86 -8.55 23.55
C LEU A 496 35.71 -9.50 22.70
N PRO A 497 36.34 -10.51 23.32
CA PRO A 497 37.10 -11.51 22.59
C PRO A 497 36.25 -12.19 21.50
N ALA A 498 36.86 -12.41 20.35
CA ALA A 498 36.20 -13.11 19.25
C ALA A 498 35.74 -14.51 19.69
N GLY A 499 34.48 -14.85 19.35
CA GLY A 499 33.89 -16.14 19.71
C GLY A 499 33.31 -16.22 21.12
N THR A 500 33.19 -15.09 21.83
CA THR A 500 32.41 -15.01 23.07
C THR A 500 30.97 -15.49 22.81
N ARG A 501 30.49 -16.44 23.62
CA ARG A 501 29.18 -17.08 23.47
C ARG A 501 28.41 -17.07 24.77
N ILE A 502 27.15 -16.68 24.69
CA ILE A 502 26.18 -16.74 25.78
C ILE A 502 24.94 -17.46 25.27
N THR A 503 24.28 -18.22 26.13
CA THR A 503 23.04 -18.90 25.78
C THR A 503 21.86 -18.25 26.50
N GLY A 504 20.72 -18.25 25.83
CA GLY A 504 19.45 -17.84 26.41
C GLY A 504 18.29 -18.63 25.83
N THR A 505 17.14 -18.53 26.47
CA THR A 505 15.91 -19.20 26.05
C THR A 505 14.93 -18.18 25.52
N PHE A 506 14.37 -18.42 24.34
CA PHE A 506 13.40 -17.51 23.75
C PHE A 506 12.05 -17.60 24.46
N VAL A 507 11.51 -16.44 24.86
CA VAL A 507 10.27 -16.32 25.63
C VAL A 507 9.43 -15.12 25.17
N PHE A 508 8.12 -15.22 25.36
CA PHE A 508 7.21 -14.07 25.36
C PHE A 508 6.97 -13.61 26.80
N ARG A 509 6.89 -12.30 27.01
CA ARG A 509 6.67 -11.69 28.32
C ARG A 509 5.40 -10.85 28.32
N TRP A 510 4.73 -10.87 29.46
CA TRP A 510 3.55 -10.07 29.79
C TRP A 510 3.89 -9.13 30.95
N PRO A 511 3.14 -8.04 31.10
CA PRO A 511 3.33 -7.06 32.17
C PRO A 511 3.22 -7.65 33.58
#